data_AF-A0A194VEZ8-F1
#
_entry.id   AF-A0A194VEZ8-F1
#
_cell.length_a   1.000
_cell.length_b   1.000
_cell.length_c   1.000
_cell.angle_alpha   90.00
_cell.angle_beta   90.00
_cell.angle_gamma   90.00
#
_symmetry.space_group_name_H-M   'P 1'
#
loop_
_entity.id
_entity.type
_entity.pdbx_description
1 polymer ?
#
loop_
_entity_poly.entity_id
_entity_poly.type
_entity_poly.pdbx_seq_one_letter_code
_entity_poly.pdbx_strand_id
1 'polypeptide(L)'
;MLSRFAWKTPIYQNTGSTARDHLASERTFLAWIRTGLGFLALGIAIERFSQLDLRELLKPLRPPPPQQQQQQQQQQQGEDAKAKPDQADIEHELEKEQSQVLVGALMGLGSGSIVYGTSRYFSNLKLLERGLFKPSYHGSAILAASVAGLAGGVYGTSIRRKWQSRREREEMQDAR
;
A
#
# COMPACT_ATOMS: atom_id res chain seq x y z
N MET A 1 -15.78 7.50 -32.41
CA MET A 1 -15.35 6.20 -32.99
C MET A 1 -14.53 5.39 -31.97
N LEU A 2 -14.99 5.27 -30.71
CA LEU A 2 -14.19 4.80 -29.56
C LEU A 2 -14.79 3.57 -28.83
N SER A 3 -15.60 2.74 -29.50
CA SER A 3 -16.22 1.57 -28.87
C SER A 3 -15.95 0.27 -29.64
N ARG A 4 -14.68 -0.06 -29.88
CA ARG A 4 -14.27 -1.39 -30.38
C ARG A 4 -13.28 -2.14 -29.48
N PHE A 5 -13.14 -1.72 -28.22
CA PHE A 5 -12.55 -2.60 -27.19
C PHE A 5 -13.59 -3.62 -26.72
N ALA A 6 -14.11 -4.42 -27.65
CA ALA A 6 -14.94 -5.57 -27.32
C ALA A 6 -14.01 -6.68 -26.83
N TRP A 7 -13.81 -6.69 -25.52
CA TRP A 7 -13.21 -7.73 -24.68
C TRP A 7 -13.94 -9.09 -24.75
N LYS A 8 -14.28 -9.57 -25.95
CA LYS A 8 -14.79 -10.92 -26.14
C LYS A 8 -13.60 -11.87 -26.19
N THR A 9 -13.36 -12.53 -25.06
CA THR A 9 -12.42 -13.65 -25.02
C THR A 9 -13.12 -14.89 -25.54
N PRO A 10 -12.60 -15.54 -26.60
CA PRO A 10 -13.16 -16.77 -27.10
C PRO A 10 -13.05 -17.87 -26.04
N ILE A 11 -14.07 -18.73 -25.99
CA ILE A 11 -14.08 -19.93 -25.16
C ILE A 11 -13.66 -21.08 -26.07
N TYR A 12 -12.65 -21.84 -25.66
CA TYR A 12 -12.14 -23.00 -26.39
C TYR A 12 -12.68 -24.29 -25.78
N GLN A 13 -12.80 -25.33 -26.60
CA GLN A 13 -13.07 -26.68 -26.10
C GLN A 13 -11.79 -27.24 -25.46
N ASN A 14 -11.91 -27.85 -24.29
CA ASN A 14 -10.80 -28.52 -23.64
C ASN A 14 -10.63 -29.92 -24.25
N THR A 15 -9.77 -30.01 -25.26
CA THR A 15 -9.40 -31.28 -25.91
C THR A 15 -8.31 -32.04 -25.14
N GLY A 16 -7.81 -31.47 -24.03
CA GLY A 16 -6.75 -32.04 -23.21
C GLY A 16 -7.24 -32.83 -21.99
N SER A 17 -6.30 -33.28 -21.17
CA SER A 17 -6.62 -33.93 -19.89
C SER A 17 -7.06 -32.90 -18.85
N THR A 18 -8.33 -32.94 -18.46
CA THR A 18 -8.91 -32.11 -17.40
C THR A 18 -8.09 -32.19 -16.11
N ALA A 19 -7.64 -33.39 -15.72
CA ALA A 19 -6.84 -33.61 -14.51
C ALA A 19 -5.52 -32.81 -14.54
N ARG A 20 -4.87 -32.71 -15.71
CA ARG A 20 -3.63 -31.93 -15.86
C ARG A 20 -3.89 -30.44 -15.69
N ASP A 21 -4.98 -29.94 -16.25
CA ASP A 21 -5.33 -28.52 -16.19
C ASP A 21 -5.78 -28.10 -14.79
N HIS A 22 -6.43 -28.99 -14.04
CA HIS A 22 -6.71 -28.82 -12.61
C HIS A 22 -5.42 -28.63 -11.81
N LEU A 23 -4.46 -29.55 -11.92
CA LEU A 23 -3.19 -29.48 -11.20
C LEU A 23 -2.36 -28.24 -11.59
N ALA A 24 -2.43 -27.81 -12.85
CA ALA A 24 -1.83 -26.54 -13.28
C ALA A 24 -2.51 -25.34 -12.62
N SER A 25 -3.85 -25.33 -12.56
CA SER A 25 -4.61 -24.25 -11.93
C SER A 25 -4.35 -24.12 -10.43
N GLU A 26 -4.23 -25.24 -9.71
CA GLU A 26 -3.88 -25.30 -8.29
C GLU A 26 -2.49 -24.71 -8.03
N ARG A 27 -1.48 -25.06 -8.84
CA ARG A 27 -0.12 -24.48 -8.72
C ARG A 27 -0.14 -22.97 -8.87
N THR A 28 -0.89 -22.45 -9.84
CA THR A 28 -1.03 -21.00 -10.00
C THR A 28 -1.76 -20.37 -8.83
N PHE A 29 -2.81 -21.01 -8.31
CA PHE A 29 -3.56 -20.53 -7.15
C PHE A 29 -2.69 -20.46 -5.89
N LEU A 30 -1.91 -21.49 -5.60
CA LEU A 30 -0.96 -21.49 -4.49
C LEU A 30 0.13 -20.42 -4.64
N ALA A 31 0.56 -20.13 -5.87
CA ALA A 31 1.47 -19.03 -6.13
C ALA A 31 0.82 -17.67 -5.79
N TRP A 32 -0.45 -17.43 -6.17
CA TRP A 32 -1.19 -16.21 -5.84
C TRP A 32 -1.40 -16.03 -4.33
N ILE A 33 -1.65 -17.12 -3.60
CA ILE A 33 -1.73 -17.08 -2.14
C ILE A 33 -0.37 -16.75 -1.54
N ARG A 34 0.69 -17.44 -1.97
CA ARG A 34 2.04 -17.22 -1.45
C ARG A 34 2.48 -15.77 -1.59
N THR A 35 2.30 -15.17 -2.77
CA THR A 35 2.65 -13.77 -3.00
C THR A 35 1.78 -12.84 -2.17
N GLY A 36 0.48 -13.11 -2.08
CA GLY A 36 -0.45 -12.34 -1.25
C GLY A 36 -0.08 -12.34 0.23
N LEU A 37 0.24 -13.51 0.79
CA LEU A 37 0.72 -13.65 2.17
C LEU A 37 2.04 -12.93 2.39
N GLY A 38 2.95 -12.96 1.41
CA GLY A 38 4.20 -12.20 1.47
C GLY A 38 3.96 -10.69 1.59
N PHE A 39 3.03 -10.14 0.82
CA PHE A 39 2.66 -8.72 0.90
C PHE A 39 1.98 -8.37 2.23
N LEU A 40 1.09 -9.23 2.73
CA LEU A 40 0.47 -9.02 4.04
C LEU A 40 1.52 -9.07 5.17
N ALA A 41 2.42 -10.05 5.15
CA ALA A 41 3.49 -10.15 6.14
C ALA A 41 4.40 -8.92 6.12
N LEU A 42 4.77 -8.44 4.92
CA LEU A 42 5.58 -7.23 4.76
C LEU A 42 4.85 -5.99 5.29
N GLY A 43 3.55 -5.82 4.97
CA GLY A 43 2.78 -4.70 5.49
C GLY A 43 2.69 -4.68 7.01
N ILE A 44 2.50 -5.85 7.65
CA ILE A 44 2.52 -5.95 9.12
C ILE A 44 3.92 -5.62 9.66
N ALA A 45 4.99 -6.09 9.02
CA ALA A 45 6.36 -5.82 9.48
C ALA A 45 6.68 -4.32 9.48
N ILE A 46 6.28 -3.59 8.42
CA ILE A 46 6.49 -2.14 8.29
C ILE A 46 5.68 -1.38 9.35
N GLU A 47 4.41 -1.74 9.55
CA GLU A 47 3.56 -1.15 10.59
C GLU A 47 4.17 -1.33 11.99
N ARG A 48 4.67 -2.54 12.29
CA ARG A 48 5.31 -2.84 13.58
C ARG A 48 6.59 -2.05 13.79
N PHE A 49 7.43 -1.92 12.76
CA PHE A 49 8.67 -1.15 12.85
C PHE A 49 8.38 0.34 13.13
N SER A 50 7.43 0.94 12.38
CA SER A 50 7.03 2.34 12.56
C SER A 50 6.48 2.64 13.97
N GLN A 51 5.80 1.68 14.61
CA GLN A 51 5.26 1.86 15.97
C GLN A 51 6.32 1.84 17.08
N LEU A 52 7.47 1.18 16.85
CA LEU A 52 8.48 0.92 17.88
C LEU A 52 9.54 2.02 17.96
N ASP A 53 9.98 2.58 16.84
CA ASP A 53 11.10 3.56 16.79
C ASP A 53 10.83 4.82 17.62
N LEU A 54 9.60 5.34 17.62
CA LEU A 54 9.32 6.63 18.27
C LEU A 54 8.85 6.49 19.74
N ARG A 55 8.22 5.37 20.11
CA ARG A 55 7.65 5.18 21.46
C ARG A 55 8.69 4.79 22.51
N GLU A 56 9.72 4.04 22.12
CA GLU A 56 10.76 3.60 23.05
C GLU A 56 11.82 4.68 23.28
N LEU A 57 12.18 5.45 22.26
CA LEU A 57 13.17 6.52 22.38
C LEU A 57 12.67 7.71 23.21
N LEU A 58 11.36 8.00 23.22
CA LEU A 58 10.79 9.12 23.98
C LEU A 58 10.39 8.79 25.42
N LYS A 59 10.33 7.49 25.78
CA LYS A 59 9.87 7.02 27.10
C LYS A 59 10.80 7.41 28.27
N PRO A 60 12.14 7.47 28.12
CA PRO A 60 13.05 7.82 29.20
C PRO A 60 13.05 9.31 29.60
N LEU A 61 12.52 10.22 28.77
CA LEU A 61 12.54 11.66 29.01
C LEU A 61 11.35 12.19 29.85
N ARG A 62 10.42 11.31 30.26
CA ARG A 62 9.34 11.68 31.19
C ARG A 62 9.75 11.27 32.61
N PRO A 63 10.31 12.19 33.43
CA PRO A 63 10.61 11.89 34.83
C PRO A 63 9.30 11.58 35.60
N PRO A 64 9.31 10.61 36.53
CA PRO A 64 8.13 10.30 37.34
C PRO A 64 7.78 11.51 38.23
N PRO A 65 6.50 11.91 38.33
CA PRO A 65 6.12 13.08 39.12
C PRO A 65 6.39 12.83 40.62
N PRO A 66 7.18 13.68 41.30
CA PRO A 66 7.18 13.72 42.76
C PRO A 66 5.80 14.21 43.23
N GLN A 67 5.15 13.42 44.08
CA GLN A 67 3.75 13.55 44.51
C GLN A 67 3.41 14.78 45.40
N GLN A 68 4.13 15.91 45.32
CA GLN A 68 3.93 17.03 46.28
C GLN A 68 3.78 18.44 45.69
N GLN A 69 3.66 18.65 44.37
CA GLN A 69 3.53 20.01 43.81
C GLN A 69 2.28 20.27 42.96
N GLN A 70 1.24 19.44 43.08
CA GLN A 70 0.00 19.54 42.30
C GLN A 70 -0.88 20.80 42.54
N GLN A 71 -0.43 21.82 43.30
CA GLN A 71 -1.27 23.01 43.57
C GLN A 71 -0.64 24.39 43.29
N GLN A 72 0.60 24.52 42.79
CA GLN A 72 1.17 25.85 42.51
C GLN A 72 1.65 26.14 41.08
N GLN A 73 1.59 25.20 40.14
CA GLN A 73 2.01 25.46 38.74
C GLN A 73 0.87 25.67 37.74
N GLN A 74 -0.38 25.74 38.18
CA GLN A 74 -1.54 25.90 37.29
C GLN A 74 -1.76 27.33 36.75
N GLN A 75 -0.85 28.29 36.98
CA GLN A 75 -1.03 29.69 36.54
C GLN A 75 0.09 30.29 35.67
N GLN A 76 1.09 29.53 35.21
CA GLN A 76 2.17 30.11 34.39
C GLN A 76 2.58 29.37 33.11
N GLN A 77 1.89 28.30 32.72
CA GLN A 77 2.15 27.65 31.43
C GLN A 77 1.01 27.91 30.43
N GLY A 78 0.62 29.18 30.37
CA GLY A 78 -0.42 29.70 29.48
C GLY A 78 0.09 30.58 28.33
N GLU A 79 1.37 30.97 28.27
CA GLU A 79 1.77 32.06 27.35
C GLU A 79 2.98 31.83 26.43
N ASP A 80 3.80 30.78 26.56
CA ASP A 80 5.01 30.63 25.72
C ASP A 80 5.04 29.42 24.78
N ALA A 81 3.93 28.69 24.58
CA ALA A 81 3.87 27.52 23.69
C ALA A 81 3.14 27.79 22.36
N LYS A 82 3.20 29.04 21.85
CA LYS A 82 2.60 29.41 20.57
C LYS A 82 3.52 30.29 19.75
N ALA A 83 4.52 29.70 19.07
CA ALA A 83 5.04 30.17 17.77
C ALA A 83 6.37 29.48 17.38
N LYS A 84 6.31 28.24 16.89
CA LYS A 84 6.98 27.72 15.67
C LYS A 84 6.63 26.23 15.57
N PRO A 85 5.95 25.74 14.51
CA PRO A 85 5.86 24.30 14.31
C PRO A 85 7.28 23.81 14.02
N ASP A 86 7.86 23.08 14.97
CA ASP A 86 9.26 22.69 14.92
C ASP A 86 9.43 21.69 13.79
N GLN A 87 10.47 21.89 12.98
CA GLN A 87 10.65 21.20 11.71
C GLN A 87 10.70 19.66 11.86
N ALA A 88 11.05 19.18 13.05
CA ALA A 88 11.05 17.78 13.45
C ALA A 88 9.62 17.18 13.58
N ASP A 89 8.64 17.95 14.03
CA ASP A 89 7.25 17.47 14.16
C ASP A 89 6.61 17.26 12.77
N ILE A 90 6.95 18.13 11.81
CA ILE A 90 6.46 18.04 10.43
C ILE A 90 7.09 16.84 9.70
N GLU A 91 8.38 16.58 9.89
CA GLU A 91 9.06 15.42 9.29
C GLU A 91 8.51 14.09 9.85
N HIS A 92 8.28 14.00 11.16
CA HIS A 92 7.72 12.79 11.77
C HIS A 92 6.27 12.50 11.36
N GLU A 93 5.43 13.53 11.23
CA GLU A 93 4.06 13.36 10.73
C GLU A 93 4.05 12.91 9.27
N LEU A 94 4.99 13.42 8.45
CA LEU A 94 5.13 13.04 7.04
C LEU A 94 5.61 11.58 6.87
N GLU A 95 6.56 11.14 7.68
CA GLU A 95 7.04 9.74 7.67
C GLU A 95 5.94 8.77 8.08
N LYS A 96 5.17 9.11 9.11
CA LYS A 96 4.05 8.29 9.59
C LYS A 96 2.93 8.18 8.56
N GLU A 97 2.57 9.28 7.89
CA GLU A 97 1.62 9.29 6.78
C GLU A 97 2.12 8.41 5.61
N GLN A 98 3.42 8.49 5.27
CA GLN A 98 4.01 7.65 4.23
C GLN A 98 4.02 6.17 4.61
N SER A 99 4.37 5.82 5.84
CA SER A 99 4.29 4.44 6.35
C SER A 99 2.86 3.93 6.30
N GLN A 100 1.88 4.72 6.73
CA GLN A 100 0.47 4.32 6.73
C GLN A 100 -0.07 4.10 5.31
N VAL A 101 0.29 4.97 4.36
CA VAL A 101 -0.06 4.78 2.93
C VAL A 101 0.63 3.54 2.35
N LEU A 102 1.89 3.29 2.69
CA LEU A 102 2.64 2.13 2.22
C LEU A 102 2.07 0.82 2.79
N VAL A 103 1.78 0.78 4.09
CA VAL A 103 1.12 -0.36 4.75
C VAL A 103 -0.24 -0.62 4.12
N GLY A 104 -1.05 0.43 3.90
CA GLY A 104 -2.33 0.33 3.22
C GLY A 104 -2.21 -0.23 1.80
N ALA A 105 -1.21 0.21 1.03
CA ALA A 105 -0.95 -0.29 -0.32
C ALA A 105 -0.53 -1.78 -0.32
N LEU A 106 0.34 -2.20 0.60
CA LEU A 106 0.76 -3.59 0.74
C LEU A 106 -0.39 -4.51 1.18
N MET A 107 -1.20 -4.04 2.12
CA MET A 107 -2.41 -4.74 2.57
C MET A 107 -3.42 -4.90 1.43
N GLY A 108 -3.63 -3.84 0.66
CA GLY A 108 -4.51 -3.84 -0.51
C GLY A 108 -4.03 -4.77 -1.62
N LEU A 109 -2.73 -4.74 -1.95
CA LEU A 109 -2.13 -5.62 -2.96
C LEU A 109 -2.13 -7.09 -2.52
N GLY A 110 -1.78 -7.37 -1.26
CA GLY A 110 -1.80 -8.73 -0.71
C GLY A 110 -3.19 -9.35 -0.69
N SER A 111 -4.17 -8.60 -0.16
CA SER A 111 -5.57 -9.02 -0.13
C SER A 111 -6.16 -9.16 -1.53
N GLY A 112 -5.92 -8.18 -2.40
CA GLY A 112 -6.38 -8.18 -3.79
C GLY A 112 -5.81 -9.36 -4.59
N SER A 113 -4.54 -9.70 -4.38
CA SER A 113 -3.88 -10.87 -4.97
C SER A 113 -4.57 -12.18 -4.59
N ILE A 114 -4.92 -12.37 -3.31
CA ILE A 114 -5.59 -13.58 -2.81
C ILE A 114 -7.01 -13.69 -3.36
N VAL A 115 -7.80 -12.62 -3.26
CA VAL A 115 -9.19 -12.58 -3.74
C VAL A 115 -9.23 -12.86 -5.25
N TYR A 116 -8.33 -12.23 -6.01
CA TYR A 116 -8.21 -12.45 -7.44
C TYR A 116 -7.83 -13.90 -7.78
N GLY A 117 -6.78 -14.44 -7.14
CA GLY A 117 -6.34 -15.82 -7.33
C GLY A 117 -7.47 -16.83 -7.07
N THR A 118 -8.25 -16.57 -6.02
CA THR A 118 -9.41 -17.38 -5.61
C THR A 118 -10.52 -17.31 -6.66
N SER A 119 -10.96 -16.10 -7.02
CA SER A 119 -12.00 -15.91 -8.04
C SER A 119 -11.62 -16.54 -9.37
N ARG A 120 -10.35 -16.42 -9.77
CA ARG A 120 -9.80 -17.03 -10.98
C ARG A 120 -9.80 -18.56 -10.92
N TYR A 121 -9.37 -19.15 -9.80
CA TYR A 121 -9.36 -20.61 -9.61
C TYR A 121 -10.76 -21.21 -9.76
N PHE A 122 -11.75 -20.71 -9.01
CA PHE A 122 -13.12 -21.23 -9.06
C PHE A 122 -13.79 -21.01 -10.42
N SER A 123 -13.52 -19.89 -11.08
CA SER A 123 -14.03 -19.65 -12.43
C SER A 123 -13.47 -20.67 -13.41
N ASN A 124 -12.16 -20.96 -13.33
CA ASN A 124 -11.54 -21.95 -14.20
C ASN A 124 -12.06 -23.36 -13.90
N LEU A 125 -12.27 -23.69 -12.62
CA LEU A 125 -12.84 -24.98 -12.19
C LEU A 125 -14.21 -25.24 -12.84
N LYS A 126 -15.12 -24.26 -12.76
CA LYS A 126 -16.47 -24.34 -13.36
C LYS A 126 -16.45 -24.45 -14.88
N LEU A 127 -15.41 -23.94 -15.54
CA LEU A 127 -15.26 -24.05 -16.99
C LEU A 127 -14.69 -25.41 -17.39
N LEU A 128 -13.68 -25.89 -16.65
CA LEU A 128 -13.08 -27.21 -16.87
C LEU A 128 -14.09 -28.35 -16.68
N GLU A 129 -15.00 -28.24 -15.71
CA GLU A 129 -16.12 -29.18 -15.52
C GLU A 129 -17.07 -29.25 -16.73
N ARG A 130 -17.18 -28.15 -17.49
CA ARG A 130 -18.01 -28.07 -18.70
C ARG A 130 -17.25 -28.49 -19.97
N GLY A 131 -16.01 -28.96 -19.84
CA GLY A 131 -15.12 -29.24 -20.97
C GLY A 131 -14.70 -27.99 -21.73
N LEU A 132 -14.79 -26.81 -21.12
CA LEU A 132 -14.48 -25.53 -21.74
C LEU A 132 -13.25 -24.89 -21.09
N PHE A 133 -12.51 -24.10 -21.87
CA PHE A 133 -11.36 -23.33 -21.42
C PHE A 133 -11.50 -21.88 -21.86
N LYS A 134 -11.53 -20.94 -20.91
CA LYS A 134 -11.51 -19.50 -21.21
C LYS A 134 -10.20 -18.90 -20.73
N PRO A 135 -9.35 -18.38 -21.62
CA PRO A 135 -8.09 -17.81 -21.21
C PRO A 135 -8.31 -16.55 -20.36
N SER A 136 -7.58 -16.47 -19.26
CA SER A 136 -7.64 -15.35 -18.31
C SER A 136 -6.81 -14.16 -18.82
N TYR A 137 -7.32 -13.43 -19.82
CA TYR A 137 -6.67 -12.19 -20.29
C TYR A 137 -6.98 -10.97 -19.41
N HIS A 138 -8.22 -10.85 -18.94
CA HIS A 138 -8.69 -9.62 -18.29
C HIS A 138 -8.18 -9.45 -16.86
N GLY A 139 -8.06 -10.56 -16.12
CA GLY A 139 -7.76 -10.48 -14.70
C GLY A 139 -6.32 -10.05 -14.39
N SER A 140 -5.33 -10.60 -15.10
CA SER A 140 -3.93 -10.18 -14.96
C SER A 140 -3.71 -8.78 -15.52
N ALA A 141 -4.43 -8.40 -16.58
CA ALA A 141 -4.36 -7.07 -17.15
C ALA A 141 -4.89 -5.99 -16.19
N ILE A 142 -6.02 -6.23 -15.52
CA ILE A 142 -6.56 -5.31 -14.49
C ILE A 142 -5.58 -5.20 -13.33
N LEU A 143 -5.03 -6.31 -12.85
CA LEU A 143 -4.10 -6.32 -11.72
C LEU A 143 -2.80 -5.58 -12.07
N ALA A 144 -2.26 -5.81 -13.28
CA ALA A 144 -1.10 -5.07 -13.79
C ALA A 144 -1.39 -3.56 -13.91
N ALA A 145 -2.57 -3.18 -14.39
CA ALA A 145 -2.98 -1.79 -14.47
C ALA A 145 -3.14 -1.15 -13.08
N SER A 146 -3.69 -1.87 -12.09
CA SER A 146 -3.79 -1.39 -10.72
C SER A 146 -2.42 -1.18 -10.08
N VAL A 147 -1.48 -2.12 -10.27
CA VAL A 147 -0.10 -1.98 -9.77
C VAL A 147 0.61 -0.81 -10.45
N ALA A 148 0.49 -0.69 -11.78
CA ALA A 148 1.07 0.41 -12.53
C ALA A 148 0.47 1.76 -12.13
N GLY A 149 -0.85 1.81 -11.86
CA GLY A 149 -1.54 3.00 -11.39
C GLY A 149 -1.08 3.44 -10.00
N LEU A 150 -0.95 2.51 -9.06
CA LEU A 150 -0.43 2.80 -7.72
C LEU A 150 1.03 3.25 -7.77
N ALA A 151 1.88 2.54 -8.51
CA ALA A 151 3.29 2.91 -8.68
C ALA A 151 3.45 4.27 -9.37
N GLY A 152 2.66 4.53 -10.42
CA GLY A 152 2.62 5.81 -11.11
C GLY A 152 2.13 6.96 -10.21
N GLY A 153 1.14 6.71 -9.36
CA GLY A 153 0.65 7.69 -8.37
C GLY A 153 1.70 8.04 -7.31
N VAL A 154 2.39 7.04 -6.76
CA VAL A 154 3.47 7.24 -5.78
C VAL A 154 4.69 7.93 -6.40
N TYR A 155 5.07 7.54 -7.62
CA TYR A 155 6.20 8.15 -8.32
C TYR A 155 5.88 9.59 -8.79
N GLY A 156 4.66 9.84 -9.25
CA GLY A 156 4.23 11.17 -9.66
C GLY A 156 4.17 12.16 -8.49
N THR A 157 3.70 11.70 -7.32
CA THR A 157 3.69 12.53 -6.10
C THR A 157 5.08 12.86 -5.58
N SER A 158 6.05 11.93 -5.68
CA SER A 158 7.44 12.20 -5.31
C SER A 158 8.17 13.11 -6.30
N ILE A 159 7.93 12.95 -7.61
CA ILE A 159 8.45 13.88 -8.63
C ILE A 159 7.94 15.30 -8.39
N ARG A 160 6.63 15.50 -8.17
CA ARG A 160 6.03 16.83 -8.01
C ARG A 160 6.69 17.64 -6.89
N ARG A 161 7.07 17.01 -5.77
CA ARG A 161 7.79 17.66 -4.68
C ARG A 161 9.15 18.20 -5.11
N LYS A 162 9.92 17.43 -5.90
CA LYS A 162 11.24 17.88 -6.42
C LYS A 162 11.15 19.12 -7.30
N TRP A 163 10.07 19.27 -8.08
CA TRP A 163 9.86 20.46 -8.92
C TRP A 163 9.50 21.69 -8.07
N GLN A 164 8.72 21.52 -7.00
CA GLN A 164 8.37 22.62 -6.10
C GLN A 164 9.61 23.16 -5.36
N SER A 165 10.46 22.28 -4.83
CA SER A 165 11.69 22.70 -4.15
C SER A 165 12.70 23.38 -5.08
N ARG A 166 12.63 23.14 -6.40
CA ARG A 166 13.47 23.86 -7.38
C ARG A 166 12.95 25.28 -7.60
N ARG A 167 11.64 25.45 -7.74
CA ARG A 167 11.02 26.78 -7.90
C ARG A 167 11.26 27.69 -6.69
N GLU A 168 11.10 27.16 -5.48
CA GLU A 168 11.38 27.93 -4.26
C GLU A 168 12.85 28.37 -4.16
N ARG A 169 13.79 27.59 -4.69
CA ARG A 169 15.21 27.96 -4.74
C ARG A 169 15.51 29.03 -5.79
N GLU A 170 14.81 29.00 -6.92
CA GLU A 170 14.90 30.02 -7.96
C GLU A 170 14.31 31.35 -7.45
N GLU A 171 13.13 31.33 -6.81
CA GLU A 171 12.51 32.51 -6.20
C GLU A 171 13.37 33.14 -5.08
N MET A 172 14.09 32.32 -4.28
CA MET A 172 15.03 32.82 -3.27
C MET A 172 16.33 33.41 -3.86
N GLN A 173 16.71 33.03 -5.08
CA GLN A 173 17.86 33.61 -5.78
C GLN A 173 17.51 34.95 -6.43
N ASP A 174 16.31 35.09 -6.99
CA ASP A 174 15.83 36.33 -7.61
C ASP A 174 15.48 37.42 -6.58
N ALA A 175 15.24 37.04 -5.32
CA ALA A 175 14.95 37.95 -4.22
C ALA A 175 16.18 38.50 -3.47
N ARG A 176 17.40 38.12 -3.88
CA ARG A 176 18.69 38.57 -3.31
C ARG A 176 19.39 39.57 -4.23
#